data_AF-G8X825-F1
#
_entry.id   AF-G8X825-F1
#
_cell.length_a   1.000
_cell.length_b   1.000
_cell.length_c   1.000
_cell.angle_alpha   90.00
_cell.angle_beta   90.00
_cell.angle_gamma   90.00
#
_symmetry.space_group_name_H-M   'P 1'
#
loop_
_entity.id
_entity.type
_entity.pdbx_description
1 polymer ?
#
loop_
_entity_poly.entity_id
_entity_poly.type
_entity_poly.pdbx_seq_one_letter_code
_entity_poly.pdbx_strand_id
1 'polypeptide(L)'
;MSSVISKNLQNYLKTIETESKEVLIDGYFHVDYVIDAFKKGEENGGQKALEDLKNKFTRASTQMFLYGIDLIRRLEEAGFSSEDFYVNPFAFKFLVVTNLQNTFNEDFIETFFKISFELQNKFKEEFGINAQYFFVQSDNLNASELKVDGFLKVSNE
;
A
#
# COMPACT_ATOMS: atom_id res chain seq x y z
N MET A 1 41.69 18.77 -34.55
CA MET A 1 41.19 19.58 -35.67
C MET A 1 39.79 20.06 -35.30
N SER A 2 39.62 21.34 -34.95
CA SER A 2 38.29 21.89 -34.69
C SER A 2 37.57 22.07 -36.02
N SER A 3 36.46 21.35 -36.23
CA SER A 3 35.60 21.59 -37.39
C SER A 3 35.00 22.99 -37.25
N VAL A 4 35.55 23.96 -37.98
CA VAL A 4 34.99 25.32 -38.03
C VAL A 4 33.68 25.23 -38.80
N ILE A 5 32.57 25.19 -38.05
CA ILE A 5 31.22 25.27 -38.60
C ILE A 5 31.12 26.57 -39.41
N SER A 6 30.68 26.50 -40.67
CA SER A 6 30.60 27.68 -41.53
C SER A 6 29.67 28.74 -40.94
N LYS A 7 29.98 30.03 -41.12
CA LYS A 7 29.14 31.14 -40.63
C LYS A 7 27.68 31.04 -41.10
N ASN A 8 27.45 30.49 -42.29
CA ASN A 8 26.10 30.27 -42.81
C ASN A 8 25.36 29.19 -42.02
N LEU A 9 26.02 28.08 -41.66
CA LEU A 9 25.41 27.03 -40.85
C LEU A 9 25.16 27.52 -39.41
N GLN A 10 26.07 28.32 -38.84
CA GLN A 10 25.87 28.94 -37.52
C GLN A 10 24.68 29.92 -37.52
N ASN A 11 24.56 30.76 -38.55
CA ASN A 11 23.44 31.68 -38.68
C ASN A 11 22.12 30.92 -38.91
N TYR A 12 22.12 29.89 -39.75
CA TYR A 12 20.95 29.05 -39.99
C TYR A 12 20.46 28.36 -38.70
N LEU A 13 21.37 27.75 -37.92
CA LEU A 13 21.02 27.13 -36.65
C LEU A 13 20.46 28.13 -35.65
N LYS A 14 21.05 29.34 -35.56
CA LYS A 14 20.52 30.42 -34.70
C LYS A 14 19.14 30.91 -35.15
N THR A 15 18.92 31.06 -36.46
CA THR A 15 17.61 31.45 -37.00
C THR A 15 16.56 30.39 -36.67
N ILE A 16 16.85 29.11 -36.89
CA ILE A 16 15.94 28.01 -36.53
C ILE A 16 15.69 27.97 -35.02
N GLU A 17 16.71 28.12 -34.18
CA GLU A 17 16.57 28.13 -32.71
C GLU A 17 15.70 29.30 -32.22
N THR A 18 15.71 30.42 -32.94
CA THR A 18 14.90 31.61 -32.59
C THR A 18 13.46 31.49 -33.11
N GLU A 19 13.28 31.02 -34.35
CA GLU A 19 11.95 30.89 -34.99
C GLU A 19 11.16 29.69 -34.43
N SER A 20 11.82 28.60 -34.05
CA SER A 20 11.19 27.40 -33.48
C SER A 20 10.65 27.57 -32.06
N LYS A 21 10.95 28.70 -31.39
CA LYS A 21 10.34 29.06 -30.11
C LYS A 21 8.94 29.65 -30.27
N GLU A 22 8.63 30.26 -31.41
CA GLU A 22 7.35 30.96 -31.65
C GLU A 22 6.45 30.23 -32.66
N VAL A 23 7.01 29.38 -33.52
CA VAL A 23 6.26 28.61 -34.53
C VAL A 23 6.60 27.12 -34.43
N LEU A 24 5.58 26.26 -34.30
CA LEU A 24 5.73 24.81 -34.35
C LEU A 24 6.20 24.39 -35.75
N ILE A 25 7.49 24.09 -35.89
CA ILE A 25 8.06 23.52 -37.11
C ILE A 25 7.78 22.02 -37.11
N ASP A 26 7.11 21.52 -38.15
CA ASP A 26 6.74 20.11 -38.26
C ASP A 26 8.00 19.21 -38.24
N GLY A 27 8.03 18.24 -37.33
CA GLY A 27 9.17 17.35 -37.08
C GLY A 27 10.32 17.92 -36.23
N TYR A 28 10.25 19.15 -35.72
CA TYR A 28 11.25 19.73 -34.81
C TYR A 28 10.63 20.13 -33.46
N PHE A 29 11.02 19.44 -32.39
CA PHE A 29 10.64 19.79 -31.02
C PHE A 29 11.77 20.57 -30.35
N HIS A 30 11.52 21.82 -30.00
CA HIS A 30 12.50 22.61 -29.24
C HIS A 30 12.82 21.92 -27.91
N VAL A 31 14.09 21.93 -27.52
CA VAL A 31 14.62 21.17 -26.37
C VAL A 31 13.85 21.45 -25.08
N ASP A 32 13.40 22.69 -24.87
CA ASP A 32 12.59 23.08 -23.72
C ASP A 32 11.22 22.39 -23.67
N TYR A 33 10.54 22.20 -24.81
CA TYR A 33 9.28 21.45 -24.87
C TYR A 33 9.49 19.96 -24.60
N VAL A 34 10.61 19.40 -25.05
CA VAL A 34 10.98 18.01 -24.77
C VAL A 34 11.28 17.84 -23.27
N ILE A 35 12.06 18.74 -22.67
CA ILE A 35 12.37 18.74 -21.24
C ILE A 35 11.10 18.94 -20.40
N ASP A 36 10.22 19.86 -20.78
CA ASP A 36 8.95 20.09 -20.10
C ASP A 36 8.01 18.87 -20.20
N ALA A 37 7.93 18.22 -21.37
CA ALA A 37 7.16 16.99 -21.54
C ALA A 37 7.73 15.82 -20.71
N PHE A 38 9.06 15.70 -20.61
CA PHE A 38 9.71 14.71 -19.74
C PHE A 38 9.45 14.98 -18.26
N LYS A 39 9.61 16.22 -17.80
CA LYS A 39 9.31 16.62 -16.42
C LYS A 39 7.84 16.41 -16.07
N LYS A 40 6.92 16.83 -16.95
CA LYS A 40 5.49 16.58 -16.79
C LYS A 40 5.15 15.10 -16.83
N GLY A 41 5.86 14.30 -17.63
CA GLY A 41 5.72 12.85 -17.66
C GLY A 41 6.18 12.18 -16.36
N GLU A 42 7.28 12.66 -15.78
CA GLU A 42 7.82 12.21 -14.49
C GLU A 42 6.90 12.61 -13.32
N GLU A 43 6.42 13.85 -13.29
CA GLU A 43 5.50 14.37 -12.27
C GLU A 43 4.13 13.66 -12.34
N ASN A 44 3.54 13.54 -13.53
CA ASN A 44 2.25 12.84 -13.70
C ASN A 44 2.39 11.33 -13.48
N GLY A 45 3.51 10.74 -13.90
CA GLY A 45 3.83 9.34 -13.64
C GLY A 45 3.99 9.05 -12.15
N GLY A 46 4.68 9.92 -11.43
CA GLY A 46 4.83 9.84 -9.98
C GLY A 46 3.52 10.01 -9.22
N GLN A 47 2.69 10.99 -9.61
CA GLN A 47 1.37 11.19 -9.03
C GLN A 47 0.45 9.99 -9.26
N LYS A 48 0.41 9.46 -10.49
CA LYS A 48 -0.40 8.28 -10.81
C LYS A 48 0.10 7.02 -10.09
N ALA A 49 1.41 6.82 -10.00
CA ALA A 49 1.98 5.71 -9.25
C ALA A 49 1.67 5.80 -7.75
N LEU A 50 1.68 7.01 -7.18
CA LEU A 50 1.30 7.24 -5.79
C LEU A 50 -0.19 6.98 -5.56
N GLU A 51 -1.05 7.38 -6.49
CA GLU A 51 -2.48 7.10 -6.45
C GLU A 51 -2.77 5.60 -6.57
N ASP A 52 -2.12 4.90 -7.50
CA ASP A 52 -2.22 3.44 -7.64
C ASP A 52 -1.72 2.71 -6.38
N LEU A 53 -0.63 3.19 -5.78
CA LEU A 53 -0.11 2.65 -4.52
C LEU A 53 -1.12 2.86 -3.38
N LYS A 54 -1.69 4.07 -3.26
CA LYS A 54 -2.72 4.39 -2.27
C LYS A 54 -3.95 3.52 -2.44
N ASN A 55 -4.40 3.30 -3.69
CA ASN A 55 -5.56 2.48 -4.00
C ASN A 55 -5.30 1.01 -3.66
N LYS A 56 -4.13 0.47 -4.02
CA LYS A 56 -3.72 -0.89 -3.65
C LYS A 56 -3.62 -1.07 -2.13
N PHE A 57 -2.98 -0.13 -1.44
CA PHE A 57 -2.84 -0.16 0.01
C PHE A 57 -4.20 -0.10 0.71
N THR A 58 -5.07 0.82 0.28
CA THR A 58 -6.44 0.96 0.82
C THR A 58 -7.21 -0.35 0.64
N ARG A 59 -7.22 -0.90 -0.58
CA ARG A 59 -7.92 -2.14 -0.87
C ARG A 59 -7.40 -3.31 -0.04
N ALA A 60 -6.09 -3.48 0.04
CA ALA A 60 -5.47 -4.56 0.82
C ALA A 60 -5.76 -4.40 2.32
N SER A 61 -5.65 -3.19 2.87
CA SER A 61 -5.93 -2.93 4.28
C SER A 61 -7.41 -3.18 4.63
N THR A 62 -8.34 -2.72 3.79
CA THR A 62 -9.77 -2.98 3.94
C THR A 62 -10.07 -4.48 3.88
N GLN A 63 -9.48 -5.19 2.91
CA GLN A 63 -9.75 -6.63 2.76
C GLN A 63 -9.19 -7.44 3.92
N MET A 64 -8.01 -7.08 4.44
CA MET A 64 -7.46 -7.69 5.64
C MET A 64 -8.37 -7.46 6.85
N PHE A 65 -8.91 -6.25 7.01
CA PHE A 65 -9.88 -5.96 8.05
C PHE A 65 -11.10 -6.87 7.94
N LEU A 66 -11.70 -6.98 6.75
CA LEU A 66 -12.85 -7.83 6.52
C LEU A 66 -12.58 -9.32 6.80
N TYR A 67 -11.39 -9.82 6.42
CA TYR A 67 -10.98 -11.18 6.78
C TYR A 67 -10.75 -11.35 8.28
N GLY A 68 -10.25 -10.33 8.98
CA GLY A 68 -10.17 -10.34 10.44
C GLY A 68 -11.54 -10.42 11.11
N ILE A 69 -12.53 -9.69 10.60
CA ILE A 69 -13.92 -9.80 11.06
C ILE A 69 -14.50 -11.19 10.75
N ASP A 70 -14.21 -11.75 9.57
CA ASP A 70 -14.64 -13.10 9.21
C ASP A 70 -14.03 -14.18 10.12
N LEU A 71 -12.76 -14.01 10.51
CA LEU A 71 -12.11 -14.87 11.51
C LEU A 71 -12.86 -14.83 12.83
N ILE A 72 -13.15 -13.64 13.36
CA ILE A 72 -13.89 -13.49 14.63
C ILE A 72 -15.26 -14.17 14.54
N ARG A 73 -16.02 -13.88 13.48
CA ARG A 73 -17.34 -14.50 13.26
C ARG A 73 -17.26 -16.03 13.23
N ARG A 74 -16.27 -16.60 12.53
CA ARG A 74 -16.09 -18.06 12.44
C ARG A 74 -15.67 -18.69 13.77
N LEU A 75 -14.95 -17.95 14.62
CA LEU A 75 -14.62 -18.39 15.98
C LEU A 75 -15.88 -18.38 16.88
N GLU A 76 -16.71 -17.34 16.75
CA GLU A 76 -18.01 -17.25 17.46
C GLU A 76 -18.97 -18.37 17.05
N GLU A 77 -19.04 -18.69 15.75
CA GLU A 77 -19.82 -19.82 15.24
C GLU A 77 -19.33 -21.18 15.76
N ALA A 78 -18.04 -21.29 16.09
CA ALA A 78 -17.45 -22.45 16.74
C ALA A 78 -17.66 -22.47 18.28
N GLY A 79 -18.31 -21.45 18.83
CA GLY A 79 -18.64 -21.35 20.26
C GLY A 79 -17.60 -20.61 21.10
N PHE A 80 -16.59 -19.98 20.48
CA PHE A 80 -15.57 -19.21 21.19
C PHE A 80 -15.90 -17.72 21.19
N SER A 81 -15.58 -17.02 22.27
CA SER A 81 -15.71 -15.57 22.35
C SER A 81 -14.37 -14.85 22.21
N SER A 82 -14.39 -13.71 21.52
CA SER A 82 -13.33 -12.70 21.58
C SER A 82 -13.79 -11.50 22.40
N GLU A 83 -12.87 -10.87 23.13
CA GLU A 83 -13.18 -9.68 23.92
C GLU A 83 -13.02 -8.39 23.11
N ASP A 84 -12.03 -8.36 22.22
CA ASP A 84 -11.66 -7.18 21.44
C ASP A 84 -10.79 -7.60 20.25
N PHE A 85 -10.41 -6.65 19.40
CA PHE A 85 -9.40 -6.85 18.38
C PHE A 85 -8.69 -5.56 17.98
N TYR A 86 -7.48 -5.72 17.45
CA TYR A 86 -6.61 -4.63 16.99
C TYR A 86 -6.10 -4.92 15.59
N VAL A 87 -5.85 -3.84 14.84
CA VAL A 87 -5.45 -3.93 13.43
C VAL A 87 -4.24 -3.04 13.19
N ASN A 88 -3.19 -3.59 12.59
CA ASN A 88 -2.08 -2.82 12.06
C ASN A 88 -2.10 -2.88 10.53
N PRO A 89 -2.67 -1.86 9.84
CA PRO A 89 -2.79 -1.87 8.39
C PRO A 89 -1.45 -1.73 7.67
N PHE A 90 -0.45 -1.12 8.31
CA PHE A 90 0.87 -0.90 7.70
C PHE A 90 1.71 -2.18 7.66
N ALA A 91 1.61 -2.99 8.71
CA ALA A 91 2.32 -4.27 8.82
C ALA A 91 1.45 -5.46 8.39
N PHE A 92 0.21 -5.21 7.96
CA PHE A 92 -0.80 -6.22 7.66
C PHE A 92 -0.99 -7.25 8.79
N LYS A 93 -1.18 -6.77 10.02
CA LYS A 93 -1.40 -7.62 11.20
C LYS A 93 -2.80 -7.44 11.77
N PHE A 94 -3.40 -8.54 12.21
CA PHE A 94 -4.66 -8.58 12.92
C PHE A 94 -4.47 -9.31 14.25
N LEU A 95 -4.91 -8.72 15.35
CA LEU A 95 -4.71 -9.25 16.71
C LEU A 95 -6.08 -9.40 17.38
N VAL A 96 -6.46 -10.64 17.70
CA VAL A 96 -7.67 -10.95 18.46
C VAL A 96 -7.33 -10.95 19.94
N VAL A 97 -8.14 -10.27 20.76
CA VAL A 97 -8.03 -10.33 22.21
C VAL A 97 -9.00 -11.38 22.74
N THR A 98 -8.47 -12.25 23.58
CA THR A 98 -9.17 -13.43 24.10
C THR A 98 -9.21 -13.38 25.62
N ASN A 99 -10.26 -13.96 26.20
CA ASN A 99 -10.27 -14.24 27.63
C ASN A 99 -9.25 -15.34 27.98
N LEU A 100 -8.91 -15.45 29.27
CA LEU A 100 -7.98 -16.46 29.77
C LEU A 100 -8.38 -17.90 29.38
N GLN A 101 -9.69 -18.20 29.35
CA GLN A 101 -10.18 -19.54 29.03
C GLN A 101 -9.82 -19.94 27.60
N ASN A 102 -9.99 -19.03 26.63
CA ASN A 102 -9.71 -19.29 25.22
C ASN A 102 -8.21 -19.25 24.91
N THR A 103 -7.43 -18.37 25.55
CA THR A 103 -5.98 -18.27 25.28
C THR A 103 -5.23 -19.60 25.47
N PHE A 104 -5.66 -20.41 26.43
CA PHE A 104 -5.03 -21.69 26.79
C PHE A 104 -5.87 -22.92 26.38
N ASN A 105 -6.96 -22.72 25.66
CA ASN A 105 -7.82 -23.81 25.19
C ASN A 105 -7.28 -24.39 23.87
N GLU A 106 -6.97 -25.68 23.84
CA GLU A 106 -6.38 -26.35 22.66
C GLU A 106 -7.32 -26.30 21.45
N ASP A 107 -8.64 -26.51 21.64
CA ASP A 107 -9.63 -26.47 20.56
C ASP A 107 -9.72 -25.07 19.94
N PHE A 108 -9.64 -24.02 20.78
CA PHE A 108 -9.58 -22.63 20.33
C PHE A 108 -8.32 -22.39 19.50
N ILE A 109 -7.16 -22.79 20.02
CA ILE A 109 -5.85 -22.58 19.37
C ILE A 109 -5.84 -23.26 18.00
N GLU A 110 -6.27 -24.51 17.91
CA GLU A 110 -6.32 -25.26 16.65
C GLU A 110 -7.29 -24.62 15.66
N THR A 111 -8.49 -24.27 16.13
CA THR A 111 -9.52 -23.63 15.30
C THR A 111 -9.06 -22.27 14.79
N PHE A 112 -8.44 -21.45 15.65
CA PHE A 112 -7.86 -20.16 15.31
C PHE A 112 -6.82 -20.30 14.22
N PHE A 113 -5.82 -21.17 14.39
CA PHE A 113 -4.75 -21.32 13.42
C PHE A 113 -5.24 -21.89 12.10
N LYS A 114 -6.20 -22.82 12.13
CA LYS A 114 -6.81 -23.36 10.91
C LYS A 114 -7.52 -22.27 10.09
N ILE A 115 -8.41 -21.50 10.72
CA ILE A 115 -9.19 -20.45 10.04
C ILE A 115 -8.25 -19.32 9.58
N SER A 116 -7.37 -18.86 10.47
CA SER A 116 -6.48 -17.76 10.16
C SER A 116 -5.49 -18.10 9.05
N PHE A 117 -4.97 -19.33 8.99
CA PHE A 117 -4.08 -19.77 7.92
C PHE A 117 -4.80 -19.80 6.56
N GLU A 118 -6.05 -20.27 6.51
CA GLU A 118 -6.89 -20.22 5.32
C GLU A 118 -7.06 -18.79 4.80
N LEU A 119 -7.42 -17.86 5.68
CA LEU A 119 -7.63 -16.44 5.34
C LEU A 119 -6.33 -15.73 4.94
N GLN A 120 -5.21 -16.05 5.61
CA GLN A 120 -3.88 -15.53 5.26
C GLN A 120 -3.45 -15.98 3.87
N ASN A 121 -3.66 -17.24 3.51
CA ASN A 121 -3.34 -17.75 2.18
C ASN A 121 -4.20 -17.07 1.11
N LYS A 122 -5.52 -16.95 1.34
CA LYS A 122 -6.42 -16.23 0.44
C LYS A 122 -5.98 -14.77 0.22
N PHE A 123 -5.59 -14.09 1.30
CA PHE A 123 -5.08 -12.72 1.22
C PHE A 123 -3.78 -12.64 0.41
N LYS A 124 -2.86 -13.59 0.62
CA LYS A 124 -1.60 -13.67 -0.12
C LYS A 124 -1.82 -13.93 -1.60
N GLU A 125 -2.76 -14.80 -1.96
CA GLU A 125 -3.13 -15.07 -3.36
C GLU A 125 -3.71 -13.82 -4.05
N GLU A 126 -4.52 -13.03 -3.34
CA GLU A 126 -5.17 -11.84 -3.91
C GLU A 126 -4.21 -10.64 -4.04
N PHE A 127 -3.34 -10.43 -3.05
CA PHE A 127 -2.52 -9.20 -2.96
C PHE A 127 -1.00 -9.43 -3.07
N GLY A 128 -0.53 -10.68 -3.01
CA GLY A 128 0.91 -10.99 -2.97
C GLY A 128 1.61 -10.60 -1.67
N ILE A 129 0.84 -10.30 -0.61
CA ILE A 129 1.32 -9.80 0.69
C ILE A 129 1.05 -10.86 1.76
N ASN A 130 2.00 -11.06 2.69
CA ASN A 130 1.77 -11.92 3.85
C ASN A 130 1.08 -11.10 4.95
N ALA A 131 -0.20 -11.36 5.17
CA ALA A 131 -0.88 -10.88 6.38
C ALA A 131 -0.61 -11.85 7.55
N GLN A 132 -0.68 -11.35 8.78
CA GLN A 132 -0.44 -12.15 9.99
C GLN A 132 -1.56 -11.96 11.00
N TYR A 133 -2.03 -13.05 11.56
CA TYR A 133 -3.16 -13.05 12.49
C TYR A 133 -2.68 -13.71 13.78
N PHE A 134 -2.95 -13.04 14.88
CA PHE A 134 -2.49 -13.42 16.20
C PHE A 134 -3.66 -13.35 17.18
N PHE A 135 -3.49 -14.00 18.32
CA PHE A 135 -4.32 -13.74 19.48
C PHE A 135 -3.47 -13.51 20.72
N VAL A 136 -4.03 -12.77 21.69
CA VAL A 136 -3.41 -12.50 22.98
C VAL A 136 -4.47 -12.51 24.07
N GLN A 137 -4.05 -12.82 25.29
CA GLN A 137 -4.89 -12.68 26.47
C GLN A 137 -5.16 -11.19 26.75
N SER A 138 -6.35 -10.88 27.26
CA SER A 138 -6.70 -9.52 27.69
C SER A 138 -5.97 -9.04 28.94
N ASP A 139 -5.66 -9.95 29.87
CA ASP A 139 -5.00 -9.60 31.12
C ASP A 139 -3.63 -8.95 30.88
N ASN A 140 -3.46 -7.75 31.45
CA ASN A 140 -2.26 -6.90 31.31
C ASN A 140 -1.92 -6.47 29.88
N LEU A 141 -2.88 -6.51 28.94
CA LEU A 141 -2.66 -6.01 27.59
C LEU A 141 -2.36 -4.49 27.61
N ASN A 142 -1.14 -4.12 27.25
CA ASN A 142 -0.71 -2.73 27.21
C ASN A 142 -1.14 -2.06 25.89
N ALA A 143 -2.35 -1.49 25.88
CA ALA A 143 -2.89 -0.79 24.71
C ALA A 143 -2.02 0.39 24.24
N SER A 144 -1.25 1.02 25.14
CA SER A 144 -0.34 2.12 24.77
C SER A 144 0.83 1.64 23.93
N GLU A 145 1.42 0.48 24.28
CA GLU A 145 2.51 -0.13 23.50
C GLU A 145 2.01 -0.62 22.15
N LEU A 146 0.82 -1.25 22.09
CA LEU A 146 0.20 -1.64 20.83
C LEU A 146 0.04 -0.45 19.88
N LYS A 147 -0.38 0.70 20.41
CA LYS A 147 -0.52 1.93 19.63
C LYS A 147 0.82 2.43 19.09
N VAL A 148 1.89 2.35 19.88
CA VAL A 148 3.26 2.70 19.45
C VAL A 148 3.72 1.78 18.32
N ASP A 149 3.37 0.49 18.40
CA ASP A 149 3.65 -0.52 17.37
C ASP A 149 2.75 -0.41 16.13
N GLY A 150 1.86 0.59 16.07
CA GLY A 150 1.00 0.89 14.93
C GLY A 150 -0.31 0.08 14.89
N PHE A 151 -0.65 -0.61 15.98
CA PHE A 151 -1.99 -1.20 16.11
C PHE A 151 -3.02 -0.14 16.46
N LEU A 152 -4.16 -0.25 15.78
CA LEU A 152 -5.33 0.58 15.98
C LEU A 152 -6.41 -0.27 16.63
N LYS A 153 -6.98 0.24 17.72
CA LYS A 153 -8.21 -0.33 18.27
C LYS A 153 -9.36 0.05 17.36
N VAL A 154 -10.16 -0.92 16.94
CA VAL A 154 -11.36 -0.66 16.13
C VAL A 154 -12.56 -0.81 17.05
N SER A 155 -13.03 0.30 17.61
CA SER A 155 -14.25 0.35 18.41
C SER A 155 -15.47 0.51 17.51
N ASN A 156 -16.49 -0.32 17.71
CA ASN A 156 -17.86 0.00 17.29
C ASN A 156 -18.43 1.01 18.30
N GLU A 157 -18.26 2.30 18.05
CA GLU A 157 -19.17 3.32 18.58
C GLU A 157 -20.37 3.49 17.65
#